data_AF-A0A2G3EE74-F1
#
_entry.id   AF-A0A2G3EE74-F1
#
_cell.length_a   1.000
_cell.length_b   1.000
_cell.length_c   1.000
_cell.angle_alpha   90.00
_cell.angle_beta   90.00
_cell.angle_gamma   90.00
#
_symmetry.space_group_name_H-M   'P 1'
#
loop_
_entity.id
_entity.type
_entity.pdbx_description
1 polymer ?
#
loop_
_entity_poly.entity_id
_entity_poly.type
_entity_poly.pdbx_seq_one_letter_code
_entity_poly.pdbx_strand_id
1 'polypeptide(L)'
;MKKKLALMLATITTVAGLFTGCGEKDVHGKYEAKVGFSEMLSDDEIKEMDEFAEYGLDFSNVEIKINLDLTEEGDFTLSYDGKAFKDDLSDTLENSMDGLIDASLEAAGISRDQLTDEMAQMYGYDSAQALFDDFSNQMVPYIEEGLDDLEKEVEEDTVTGTYKVSKDSVVFVVEDGDDTSLKKGTINDDGTISITIEGDDDKSVDVVFELQK
;
A
#
# COMPACT_ATOMS: atom_id res chain seq x y z
N MET A 1 -33.11 -18.81 4.58
CA MET A 1 -31.97 -18.22 5.30
C MET A 1 -31.42 -19.08 6.45
N LYS A 2 -32.23 -19.81 7.25
CA LYS A 2 -31.68 -20.65 8.36
C LYS A 2 -30.95 -21.95 7.98
N LYS A 3 -31.03 -22.41 6.71
CA LYS A 3 -30.42 -23.69 6.26
C LYS A 3 -29.02 -23.55 5.64
N LYS A 4 -28.55 -22.33 5.32
CA LYS A 4 -27.19 -22.09 4.79
C LYS A 4 -26.13 -21.90 5.90
N LEU A 5 -26.51 -21.26 7.01
CA LEU A 5 -25.67 -21.14 8.22
C LEU A 5 -25.27 -22.49 8.82
N ALA A 6 -26.16 -23.49 8.79
CA ALA A 6 -25.87 -24.82 9.30
C ALA A 6 -24.84 -25.60 8.43
N LEU A 7 -24.68 -25.24 7.15
CA LEU A 7 -23.73 -25.89 6.25
C LEU A 7 -22.31 -25.34 6.45
N MET A 8 -22.16 -24.03 6.71
CA MET A 8 -20.87 -23.43 7.07
C MET A 8 -20.34 -23.98 8.41
N LEU A 9 -21.19 -24.04 9.44
CA LEU A 9 -20.80 -24.56 10.76
C LEU A 9 -20.43 -26.06 10.76
N ALA A 10 -21.06 -26.88 9.90
CA ALA A 10 -20.75 -28.31 9.79
C ALA A 10 -19.43 -28.59 9.02
N THR A 11 -19.02 -27.66 8.15
CA THR A 11 -17.74 -27.78 7.43
C THR A 11 -16.56 -27.42 8.35
N ILE A 12 -16.76 -26.46 9.26
CA ILE A 12 -15.77 -26.06 10.27
C ILE A 12 -15.49 -27.20 11.27
N THR A 13 -16.50 -27.99 11.66
CA THR A 13 -16.35 -29.05 12.67
C THR A 13 -15.57 -30.27 12.19
N THR A 14 -15.50 -30.52 10.87
CA THR A 14 -14.83 -31.72 10.33
C THR A 14 -13.32 -31.54 10.23
N VAL A 15 -12.83 -30.30 10.15
CA VAL A 15 -11.38 -29.98 10.08
C VAL A 15 -10.73 -29.98 11.48
N ALA A 16 -11.50 -29.84 12.55
CA ALA A 16 -11.01 -29.84 13.93
C ALA A 16 -10.53 -31.21 14.44
N GLY A 17 -10.80 -32.30 13.71
CA GLY A 17 -10.61 -33.66 14.20
C GLY A 17 -9.38 -34.44 13.70
N LEU A 18 -8.54 -33.89 12.81
CA LEU A 18 -7.54 -34.70 12.10
C LEU A 18 -6.06 -34.37 12.31
N PHE A 19 -5.68 -33.35 13.10
CA PHE A 19 -4.25 -33.00 13.24
C PHE A 19 -3.78 -32.61 14.65
N THR A 20 -4.39 -33.16 15.71
CA THR A 20 -3.78 -33.11 17.05
C THR A 20 -2.65 -34.13 17.20
N GLY A 21 -1.56 -33.92 16.45
CA GLY A 21 -0.41 -34.81 16.40
C GLY A 21 0.91 -34.08 16.13
N CYS A 22 1.55 -33.64 17.21
CA CYS A 22 2.92 -33.11 17.32
C CYS A 22 3.18 -31.69 16.77
N GLY A 23 3.12 -30.71 17.69
CA GLY A 23 3.93 -29.48 17.65
C GLY A 23 3.50 -28.42 16.64
N GLU A 24 2.26 -27.95 16.73
CA GLU A 24 1.90 -26.70 16.04
C GLU A 24 2.85 -25.59 16.52
N LYS A 25 3.61 -25.01 15.58
CA LYS A 25 4.43 -23.83 15.85
C LYS A 25 3.49 -22.72 16.30
N ASP A 26 3.82 -22.10 17.42
CA ASP A 26 3.07 -20.97 17.89
C ASP A 26 3.47 -19.73 17.08
N VAL A 27 2.50 -19.12 16.41
CA VAL A 27 2.71 -17.99 15.49
C VAL A 27 1.84 -16.79 15.82
N HIS A 28 1.11 -16.81 16.94
CA HIS A 28 0.35 -15.62 17.34
C HIS A 28 1.28 -14.44 17.58
N GLY A 29 0.80 -13.23 17.30
CA GLY A 29 1.57 -12.01 17.46
C GLY A 29 1.30 -11.00 16.35
N LYS A 30 1.94 -9.84 16.49
CA LYS A 30 1.87 -8.75 15.54
C LYS A 30 3.08 -8.80 14.63
N TYR A 31 2.84 -8.88 13.33
CA TYR A 31 3.88 -8.88 12.33
C TYR A 31 3.78 -7.64 11.46
N GLU A 32 4.92 -7.21 10.94
CA GLU A 32 5.01 -6.10 10.00
C GLU A 32 5.84 -6.51 8.80
N ALA A 33 5.45 -6.02 7.63
CA ALA A 33 6.23 -6.09 6.41
C ALA A 33 6.27 -4.70 5.76
N LYS A 34 7.26 -4.50 4.91
CA LYS A 34 7.37 -3.34 4.04
C LYS A 34 7.52 -3.80 2.61
N VAL A 35 6.80 -3.15 1.71
CA VAL A 35 6.84 -3.43 0.27
C VAL A 35 7.07 -2.11 -0.44
N GLY A 36 7.95 -2.08 -1.44
CA GLY A 36 8.11 -0.89 -2.27
C GLY A 36 6.84 -0.60 -3.05
N PHE A 37 6.40 0.65 -3.09
CA PHE A 37 5.18 1.06 -3.81
C PHE A 37 5.18 0.58 -5.26
N SER A 38 6.33 0.70 -5.94
CA SER A 38 6.51 0.22 -7.32
C SER A 38 6.31 -1.30 -7.51
N GLU A 39 6.50 -2.12 -6.47
CA GLU A 39 6.30 -3.56 -6.56
C GLU A 39 4.82 -3.94 -6.62
N MET A 40 3.94 -3.05 -6.15
CA MET A 40 2.49 -3.23 -6.19
C MET A 40 1.85 -2.79 -7.52
N LEU A 41 2.62 -2.15 -8.40
CA LEU A 41 2.12 -1.57 -9.63
C LEU A 41 2.31 -2.47 -10.85
N SER A 42 1.43 -2.34 -11.83
CA SER A 42 1.54 -2.99 -13.14
C SER A 42 2.74 -2.44 -13.94
N ASP A 43 3.20 -3.19 -14.94
CA ASP A 43 4.32 -2.75 -15.80
C ASP A 43 4.00 -1.47 -16.58
N ASP A 44 2.72 -1.20 -16.84
CA ASP A 44 2.30 0.02 -17.52
C ASP A 44 2.25 1.21 -16.55
N GLU A 45 1.77 1.04 -15.32
CA GLU A 45 1.85 2.06 -14.26
C GLU A 45 3.30 2.42 -13.92
N ILE A 46 4.20 1.43 -13.87
CA ILE A 46 5.64 1.68 -13.66
C ILE A 46 6.22 2.54 -14.81
N LYS A 47 5.83 2.28 -16.07
CA LYS A 47 6.30 3.12 -17.20
C LYS A 47 5.76 4.54 -17.10
N GLU A 48 4.50 4.71 -16.72
CA GLU A 48 3.93 6.05 -16.50
C GLU A 48 4.71 6.78 -15.39
N MET A 49 5.09 6.09 -14.32
CA MET A 49 5.95 6.66 -13.27
C MET A 49 7.36 7.00 -13.74
N ASP A 50 7.97 6.19 -14.61
CA ASP A 50 9.27 6.49 -15.20
C ASP A 50 9.23 7.79 -16.02
N GLU A 51 8.10 8.12 -16.66
CA GLU A 51 7.91 9.41 -17.34
C GLU A 51 7.86 10.57 -16.32
N PHE A 52 7.27 10.36 -15.15
CA PHE A 52 7.27 11.33 -14.05
C PHE A 52 8.64 11.51 -13.41
N ALA A 53 9.51 10.49 -13.44
CA ALA A 53 10.89 10.60 -12.95
C ALA A 53 11.73 11.62 -13.75
N GLU A 54 11.40 11.87 -15.03
CA GLU A 54 12.03 12.95 -15.81
C GLU A 54 11.73 14.34 -15.23
N TYR A 55 10.61 14.47 -14.53
CA TYR A 55 10.21 15.65 -13.76
C TYR A 55 10.61 15.53 -12.28
N GLY A 56 11.57 14.68 -11.94
CA GLY A 56 12.12 14.58 -10.58
C GLY A 56 11.23 13.88 -9.56
N LEU A 57 10.12 13.28 -9.98
CA LEU A 57 9.27 12.47 -9.10
C LEU A 57 9.84 11.06 -8.97
N ASP A 58 10.53 10.80 -7.86
CA ASP A 58 11.14 9.50 -7.57
C ASP A 58 10.41 8.78 -6.44
N PHE A 59 9.56 7.82 -6.81
CA PHE A 59 8.80 7.00 -5.87
C PHE A 59 9.53 5.73 -5.44
N SER A 60 10.80 5.54 -5.84
CA SER A 60 11.56 4.31 -5.50
C SER A 60 11.78 4.12 -4.01
N ASN A 61 11.66 5.20 -3.22
CA ASN A 61 11.79 5.18 -1.77
C ASN A 61 10.44 5.15 -1.03
N VAL A 62 9.31 5.14 -1.75
CA VAL A 62 7.99 5.05 -1.12
C VAL A 62 7.72 3.59 -0.78
N GLU A 63 7.49 3.32 0.50
CA GLU A 63 7.19 1.99 1.02
C GLU A 63 5.75 1.95 1.55
N ILE A 64 5.04 0.86 1.28
CA ILE A 64 3.79 0.55 1.98
C ILE A 64 4.13 -0.39 3.13
N LYS A 65 3.77 0.02 4.34
CA LYS A 65 3.85 -0.83 5.52
C LYS A 65 2.55 -1.63 5.68
N ILE A 66 2.70 -2.94 5.82
CA ILE A 66 1.61 -3.91 5.95
C ILE A 66 1.71 -4.57 7.33
N ASN A 67 0.60 -4.58 8.06
CA ASN A 67 0.51 -5.19 9.38
C ASN A 67 -0.30 -6.48 9.27
N LEU A 68 0.15 -7.54 9.95
CA LEU A 68 -0.57 -8.80 10.10
C LEU A 68 -0.65 -9.13 11.59
N ASP A 69 -1.85 -9.06 12.17
CA ASP A 69 -2.12 -9.49 13.54
C ASP A 69 -2.70 -10.90 13.52
N LEU A 70 -2.08 -11.82 14.27
CA LEU A 70 -2.52 -13.21 14.44
C LEU A 70 -2.88 -13.44 15.91
N THR A 71 -4.15 -13.69 16.20
CA THR A 71 -4.63 -13.86 17.58
C THR A 71 -4.52 -15.31 18.05
N GLU A 72 -4.39 -15.53 19.37
CA GLU A 72 -4.40 -16.87 19.96
C GLU A 72 -5.68 -17.69 19.64
N GLU A 73 -6.78 -17.01 19.33
CA GLU A 73 -8.08 -17.62 19.01
C GLU A 73 -8.14 -18.14 17.56
N GLY A 74 -7.13 -17.83 16.74
CA GLY A 74 -7.04 -18.24 15.34
C GLY A 74 -7.65 -17.25 14.37
N ASP A 75 -7.83 -15.99 14.78
CA ASP A 75 -8.29 -14.90 13.93
C ASP A 75 -7.11 -14.09 13.40
N PHE A 76 -7.23 -13.53 12.20
CA PHE A 76 -6.24 -12.62 11.65
C PHE A 76 -6.86 -11.32 11.16
N THR A 77 -6.04 -10.28 11.18
CA THR A 77 -6.30 -8.99 10.55
C THR A 77 -5.07 -8.58 9.77
N LEU A 78 -5.23 -8.34 8.47
CA LEU A 78 -4.24 -7.66 7.63
C LEU A 78 -4.70 -6.24 7.37
N SER A 79 -3.84 -5.26 7.60
CA SER A 79 -4.15 -3.85 7.38
C SER A 79 -2.92 -3.08 6.92
N TYR A 80 -3.13 -2.01 6.18
CA TYR A 80 -2.07 -1.13 5.70
C TYR A 80 -1.91 0.07 6.64
N ASP A 81 -0.68 0.58 6.78
CA ASP A 81 -0.39 1.83 7.49
C ASP A 81 -0.55 3.00 6.52
N GLY A 82 -1.81 3.41 6.28
CA GLY A 82 -2.14 4.48 5.34
C GLY A 82 -1.48 5.80 5.69
N LYS A 83 -1.32 6.07 7.00
CA LYS A 83 -0.63 7.27 7.47
C LYS A 83 0.85 7.27 7.11
N ALA A 84 1.58 6.19 7.41
CA ALA A 84 3.01 6.13 7.07
C ALA A 84 3.22 6.25 5.55
N PHE A 85 2.35 5.60 4.76
CA PHE A 85 2.38 5.72 3.31
C PHE A 85 2.13 7.15 2.82
N LYS A 86 1.14 7.84 3.39
CA LYS A 86 0.87 9.25 3.10
C LYS A 86 2.04 10.15 3.46
N ASP A 87 2.64 9.95 4.63
CA ASP A 87 3.78 10.76 5.08
C ASP A 87 4.96 10.61 4.08
N ASP A 88 5.30 9.38 3.68
CA ASP A 88 6.36 9.09 2.69
C ASP A 88 6.05 9.67 1.29
N LEU A 89 4.78 9.58 0.86
CA LEU A 89 4.34 10.11 -0.43
C LEU A 89 4.30 11.65 -0.43
N SER A 90 3.86 12.26 0.66
CA SER A 90 3.86 13.71 0.87
C SER A 90 5.28 14.27 0.77
N ASP A 91 6.22 13.67 1.51
CA ASP A 91 7.64 14.06 1.46
C ASP A 91 8.20 13.94 0.03
N THR A 92 7.84 12.89 -0.71
CA THR A 92 8.26 12.69 -2.10
C THR A 92 7.72 13.80 -3.01
N LEU A 93 6.44 14.14 -2.89
CA LEU A 93 5.78 15.16 -3.72
C LEU A 93 6.26 16.58 -3.38
N GLU A 94 6.44 16.90 -2.10
CA GLU A 94 6.98 18.19 -1.66
C GLU A 94 8.40 18.41 -2.18
N ASN A 95 9.25 17.39 -2.12
CA ASN A 95 10.62 17.47 -2.65
C ASN A 95 10.67 17.54 -4.18
N SER A 96 9.57 17.24 -4.86
CA SER A 96 9.45 17.20 -6.32
C SER A 96 8.55 18.32 -6.88
N MET A 97 8.14 19.28 -6.04
CA MET A 97 7.18 20.34 -6.40
C MET A 97 7.61 21.16 -7.63
N ASP A 98 8.91 21.46 -7.74
CA ASP A 98 9.45 22.19 -8.89
C ASP A 98 9.25 21.43 -10.20
N GLY A 99 9.34 20.11 -10.15
CA GLY A 99 9.14 19.24 -11.30
C GLY A 99 7.67 19.04 -11.65
N LEU A 100 6.80 18.95 -10.65
CA LEU A 100 5.34 18.96 -10.84
C LEU A 100 4.87 20.24 -11.54
N ILE A 101 5.45 21.37 -11.18
CA ILE A 101 5.21 22.66 -11.84
C ILE A 101 5.69 22.60 -13.29
N ASP A 102 6.90 22.10 -13.55
CA ASP A 102 7.43 22.00 -14.91
C ASP A 102 6.58 21.09 -15.81
N ALA A 103 6.13 19.94 -15.29
CA ALA A 103 5.21 19.05 -16.00
C ALA A 103 3.87 19.73 -16.32
N SER A 104 3.34 20.49 -15.36
CA SER A 104 2.08 21.23 -15.54
C SER A 104 2.21 22.34 -16.59
N LEU A 105 3.36 23.02 -16.63
CA LEU A 105 3.66 24.04 -17.64
C LEU A 105 3.84 23.41 -19.02
N GLU A 106 4.57 22.29 -19.12
CA GLU A 106 4.77 21.58 -20.38
C GLU A 106 3.45 21.07 -20.96
N ALA A 107 2.55 20.55 -20.11
CA ALA A 107 1.20 20.16 -20.52
C ALA A 107 0.39 21.35 -21.08
N ALA A 108 0.66 22.58 -20.61
CA ALA A 108 0.10 23.82 -21.15
C ALA A 108 0.87 24.35 -22.38
N GLY A 109 1.93 23.67 -22.81
CA GLY A 109 2.80 24.07 -23.92
C GLY A 109 3.73 25.24 -23.59
N ILE A 110 4.03 25.44 -22.31
CA ILE A 110 4.86 26.53 -21.79
C ILE A 110 6.10 25.91 -21.16
N SER A 111 7.29 26.39 -21.53
CA SER A 111 8.53 26.01 -20.84
C SER A 111 8.86 27.00 -19.73
N ARG A 112 9.52 26.54 -18.66
CA ARG A 112 9.82 27.35 -17.47
C ARG A 112 10.56 28.66 -17.79
N ASP A 113 11.48 28.62 -18.76
CA ASP A 113 12.26 29.76 -19.23
C ASP A 113 11.43 30.84 -19.95
N GLN A 114 10.23 30.51 -20.42
CA GLN A 114 9.29 31.47 -20.97
C GLN A 114 8.65 32.34 -19.88
N LEU A 115 8.58 31.87 -18.63
CA LEU A 115 8.07 32.63 -17.50
C LEU A 115 9.16 33.55 -16.92
N THR A 116 9.43 34.64 -17.64
CA THR A 116 10.39 35.67 -17.21
C THR A 116 9.83 36.58 -16.12
N ASP A 117 10.70 37.29 -15.39
CA ASP A 117 10.30 38.31 -14.41
C ASP A 117 9.37 39.38 -15.01
N GLU A 118 9.64 39.81 -16.25
CA GLU A 118 8.80 40.79 -16.94
C GLU A 118 7.39 40.24 -17.20
N MET A 119 7.28 38.96 -17.56
CA MET A 119 5.98 38.30 -17.70
C MET A 119 5.27 38.18 -16.35
N ALA A 120 5.94 37.70 -15.32
CA ALA A 120 5.37 37.59 -13.98
C ALA A 120 4.85 38.94 -13.45
N GLN A 121 5.60 40.04 -13.69
CA GLN A 121 5.18 41.40 -13.36
C GLN A 121 3.95 41.87 -14.12
N MET A 122 3.75 41.45 -15.37
CA MET A 122 2.49 41.73 -16.10
C MET A 122 1.27 41.05 -15.45
N TYR A 123 1.48 39.92 -14.77
CA TYR A 123 0.44 39.21 -14.01
C TYR A 123 0.33 39.67 -12.54
N GLY A 124 1.14 40.65 -12.13
CA GLY A 124 1.08 41.26 -10.80
C GLY A 124 1.99 40.63 -9.75
N TYR A 125 2.94 39.78 -10.15
CA TYR A 125 3.93 39.18 -9.27
C TYR A 125 5.23 39.99 -9.26
N ASP A 126 5.97 39.97 -8.14
CA ASP A 126 7.23 40.73 -8.02
C ASP A 126 8.37 40.16 -8.88
N SER A 127 8.35 38.84 -9.14
CA SER A 127 9.33 38.10 -9.95
C SER A 127 8.72 36.79 -10.46
N ALA A 128 9.41 36.11 -11.38
CA ALA A 128 9.04 34.76 -11.82
C ALA A 128 9.09 33.76 -10.65
N GLN A 129 10.04 33.90 -9.73
CA GLN A 129 10.09 33.06 -8.53
C GLN A 129 8.83 33.23 -7.66
N ALA A 130 8.37 34.47 -7.47
CA ALA A 130 7.14 34.72 -6.70
C ALA A 130 5.89 34.10 -7.36
N LEU A 131 5.88 33.98 -8.70
CA LEU A 131 4.84 33.25 -9.43
C LEU A 131 4.95 31.73 -9.20
N PHE A 132 6.17 31.16 -9.25
CA PHE A 132 6.37 29.74 -8.97
C PHE A 132 6.02 29.36 -7.52
N ASP A 133 6.42 30.18 -6.56
CA ASP A 133 6.07 29.97 -5.15
C ASP A 133 4.54 29.98 -4.96
N ASP A 134 3.83 30.87 -5.67
CA ASP A 134 2.37 30.91 -5.65
C ASP A 134 1.74 29.67 -6.32
N PHE A 135 2.32 29.16 -7.42
CA PHE A 135 1.90 27.87 -7.98
C PHE A 135 2.10 26.73 -6.99
N SER A 136 3.26 26.63 -6.34
CA SER A 136 3.49 25.62 -5.30
C SER A 136 2.44 25.73 -4.19
N ASN A 137 2.22 26.93 -3.67
CA ASN A 137 1.22 27.17 -2.62
C ASN A 137 -0.21 26.86 -3.05
N GLN A 138 -0.53 27.00 -4.33
CA GLN A 138 -1.83 26.61 -4.88
C GLN A 138 -1.95 25.09 -5.05
N MET A 139 -0.85 24.38 -5.36
CA MET A 139 -0.84 22.93 -5.57
C MET A 139 -0.87 22.14 -4.26
N VAL A 140 -0.18 22.61 -3.22
CA VAL A 140 -0.07 21.91 -1.92
C VAL A 140 -1.43 21.48 -1.35
N PRO A 141 -2.46 22.35 -1.25
CA PRO A 141 -3.76 21.94 -0.70
C PRO A 141 -4.46 20.84 -1.50
N TYR A 142 -4.29 20.81 -2.83
CA TYR A 142 -4.88 19.76 -3.67
C TYR A 142 -4.14 18.43 -3.52
N ILE A 143 -2.82 18.48 -3.32
CA ILE A 143 -2.01 17.30 -3.04
C ILE A 143 -2.39 16.74 -1.67
N GLU A 144 -2.44 17.59 -0.63
CA GLU A 144 -2.86 17.19 0.71
C GLU A 144 -4.27 16.56 0.72
N GLU A 145 -5.25 17.17 0.02
CA GLU A 145 -6.61 16.62 -0.09
C GLU A 145 -6.61 15.24 -0.77
N GLY A 146 -5.87 15.07 -1.86
CA GLY A 146 -5.76 13.77 -2.54
C GLY A 146 -5.07 12.71 -1.69
N LEU A 147 -4.07 13.11 -0.90
CA LEU A 147 -3.38 12.22 0.04
C LEU A 147 -4.25 11.82 1.24
N ASP A 148 -5.08 12.73 1.74
CA ASP A 148 -6.06 12.45 2.80
C ASP A 148 -7.08 11.39 2.34
N ASP A 149 -7.58 11.52 1.11
CA ASP A 149 -8.51 10.54 0.51
C ASP A 149 -7.85 9.17 0.32
N LEU A 150 -6.59 9.17 -0.15
CA LEU A 150 -5.80 7.94 -0.35
C LEU A 150 -5.46 7.25 0.98
N GLU A 151 -5.05 8.00 2.01
CA GLU A 151 -4.84 7.47 3.37
C GLU A 151 -6.09 6.74 3.86
N LYS A 152 -7.25 7.36 3.69
CA LYS A 152 -8.52 6.78 4.10
C LYS A 152 -8.87 5.52 3.34
N GLU A 153 -8.69 5.50 2.01
CA GLU A 153 -8.95 4.31 1.19
C GLU A 153 -8.06 3.13 1.61
N VAL A 154 -6.77 3.40 1.86
CA VAL A 154 -5.80 2.41 2.31
C VAL A 154 -6.09 1.92 3.74
N GLU A 155 -6.54 2.80 4.65
CA GLU A 155 -6.94 2.41 6.01
C GLU A 155 -8.24 1.60 6.03
N GLU A 156 -9.17 1.88 5.11
CA GLU A 156 -10.43 1.14 4.97
C GLU A 156 -10.21 -0.26 4.36
N ASP A 157 -9.10 -0.48 3.63
CA ASP A 157 -8.71 -1.79 3.08
C ASP A 157 -8.11 -2.72 4.15
N THR A 158 -8.98 -3.22 5.02
CA THR A 158 -8.66 -4.20 6.05
C THR A 158 -9.23 -5.57 5.70
N VAL A 159 -8.38 -6.59 5.70
CA VAL A 159 -8.78 -7.98 5.45
C VAL A 159 -8.82 -8.76 6.76
N THR A 160 -9.99 -9.28 7.13
CA THR A 160 -10.15 -10.10 8.33
C THR A 160 -10.52 -11.54 8.00
N GLY A 161 -10.14 -12.46 8.89
CA GLY A 161 -10.64 -13.82 8.83
C GLY A 161 -10.05 -14.73 9.88
N THR A 162 -10.01 -16.02 9.56
CA THR A 162 -9.42 -17.06 10.43
C THR A 162 -8.21 -17.67 9.78
N TYR A 163 -7.27 -18.16 10.59
CA TYR A 163 -6.07 -18.84 10.10
C TYR A 163 -5.87 -20.20 10.77
N LYS A 164 -5.10 -21.06 10.10
CA LYS A 164 -4.68 -22.37 10.64
C LYS A 164 -3.23 -22.64 10.33
N VAL A 165 -2.52 -23.17 11.32
CA VAL A 165 -1.12 -23.56 11.19
C VAL A 165 -1.02 -25.06 10.94
N SER A 166 -0.21 -25.45 9.97
CA SER A 166 0.18 -26.84 9.75
C SER A 166 1.66 -26.92 9.44
N LYS A 167 2.44 -27.47 10.39
CA LYS A 167 3.90 -27.55 10.33
C LYS A 167 4.53 -26.17 10.08
N ASP A 168 5.05 -25.95 8.88
CA ASP A 168 5.75 -24.74 8.45
C ASP A 168 4.87 -23.90 7.51
N SER A 169 3.54 -24.03 7.60
CA SER A 169 2.61 -23.28 6.77
C SER A 169 1.44 -22.72 7.58
N VAL A 170 0.97 -21.55 7.16
CA VAL A 170 -0.25 -20.91 7.62
C VAL A 170 -1.24 -20.83 6.47
N VAL A 171 -2.50 -21.16 6.71
CA VAL A 171 -3.59 -21.09 5.72
C VAL A 171 -4.60 -20.08 6.23
N PHE A 172 -4.95 -19.11 5.40
CA PHE A 172 -5.88 -18.05 5.72
C PHE A 172 -7.25 -18.32 5.08
N VAL A 173 -8.31 -17.95 5.80
CA VAL A 173 -9.70 -18.06 5.36
C VAL A 173 -10.37 -16.73 5.66
N VAL A 174 -10.58 -15.94 4.61
CA VAL A 174 -11.18 -14.60 4.66
C VAL A 174 -12.69 -14.71 4.90
N GLU A 175 -13.24 -13.83 5.74
CA GLU A 175 -14.65 -13.86 6.15
C GLU A 175 -15.61 -13.35 5.08
N ASP A 176 -15.22 -12.30 4.35
CA ASP A 176 -15.99 -11.72 3.26
C ASP A 176 -15.50 -12.25 1.92
N GLY A 177 -16.45 -12.54 1.02
CA GLY A 177 -16.22 -13.20 -0.26
C GLY A 177 -15.50 -12.34 -1.30
N ASP A 178 -14.67 -11.40 -0.85
CA ASP A 178 -13.71 -10.72 -1.69
C ASP A 178 -12.61 -11.72 -2.04
N ASP A 179 -12.28 -11.77 -3.33
CA ASP A 179 -11.22 -12.58 -3.94
C ASP A 179 -9.83 -12.08 -3.50
N THR A 180 -9.67 -11.71 -2.23
CA THR A 180 -8.36 -11.40 -1.66
C THR A 180 -7.48 -12.63 -1.80
N SER A 181 -6.38 -12.46 -2.52
CA SER A 181 -5.45 -13.51 -2.94
C SER A 181 -4.68 -14.16 -1.80
N LEU A 182 -4.94 -13.73 -0.55
CA LEU A 182 -4.30 -14.20 0.67
C LEU A 182 -4.77 -15.61 1.04
N LYS A 183 -4.20 -16.63 0.40
CA LYS A 183 -4.60 -18.04 0.60
C LYS A 183 -3.68 -18.78 1.57
N LYS A 184 -2.37 -18.52 1.52
CA LYS A 184 -1.37 -19.31 2.25
C LYS A 184 -0.08 -18.55 2.47
N GLY A 185 0.55 -18.77 3.63
CA GLY A 185 1.92 -18.36 3.94
C GLY A 185 2.82 -19.52 4.36
N THR A 186 4.13 -19.26 4.33
CA THR A 186 5.19 -20.16 4.81
C THR A 186 5.80 -19.60 6.09
N ILE A 187 5.93 -20.43 7.11
CA ILE A 187 6.57 -20.07 8.39
C ILE A 187 8.04 -20.46 8.31
N ASN A 188 8.92 -19.46 8.28
CA ASN A 188 10.36 -19.66 8.15
C ASN A 188 10.99 -20.08 9.49
N ASP A 189 12.22 -20.59 9.44
CA ASP A 189 12.94 -21.08 10.63
C ASP A 189 13.32 -19.96 11.61
N ASP A 190 13.42 -18.72 11.13
CA ASP A 190 13.68 -17.52 11.92
C ASP A 190 12.42 -16.93 12.58
N GLY A 191 11.25 -17.52 12.33
CA GLY A 191 9.96 -17.09 12.86
C GLY A 191 9.24 -16.04 12.00
N THR A 192 9.79 -15.66 10.85
CA THR A 192 9.08 -14.81 9.87
C THR A 192 8.01 -15.59 9.11
N ILE A 193 7.03 -14.88 8.55
CA ILE A 193 5.98 -15.46 7.71
C ILE A 193 6.07 -14.86 6.31
N SER A 194 6.30 -15.68 5.30
CA SER A 194 6.27 -15.26 3.90
C SER A 194 4.89 -15.52 3.29
N ILE A 195 4.27 -14.50 2.71
CA ILE A 195 2.96 -14.59 2.04
C ILE A 195 3.11 -14.03 0.63
N THR A 196 2.65 -14.79 -0.36
CA THR A 196 2.51 -14.28 -1.73
C THR A 196 1.14 -13.63 -1.86
N ILE A 197 1.11 -12.34 -2.15
CA ILE A 197 -0.10 -11.59 -2.46
C ILE A 197 -0.21 -11.52 -3.98
N GLU A 198 -1.22 -12.18 -4.56
CA GLU A 198 -1.52 -12.09 -6.00
C GLU A 198 -2.28 -10.77 -6.22
N GLY A 199 -1.74 -9.88 -7.05
CA GLY A 199 -2.43 -8.68 -7.51
C GLY A 199 -3.22 -8.96 -8.79
N ASP A 200 -3.78 -7.91 -9.38
CA ASP A 200 -4.37 -7.99 -10.71
C ASP A 200 -3.30 -8.31 -11.78
N ASP A 201 -3.73 -8.91 -12.90
CA ASP A 201 -2.89 -9.24 -14.07
C ASP A 201 -1.67 -10.16 -13.83
N ASP A 202 -1.85 -11.25 -13.07
CA ASP A 202 -0.84 -12.30 -12.83
C ASP A 202 0.44 -11.81 -12.10
N LYS A 203 0.46 -10.58 -11.58
CA LYS A 203 1.53 -10.11 -10.70
C LYS A 203 1.35 -10.67 -9.30
N SER A 204 2.45 -11.00 -8.66
CA SER A 204 2.47 -11.47 -7.29
C SER A 204 3.65 -10.89 -6.54
N VAL A 205 3.39 -10.40 -5.35
CA VAL A 205 4.41 -9.84 -4.46
C VAL A 205 4.63 -10.82 -3.32
N ASP A 206 5.89 -11.21 -3.12
CA ASP A 206 6.29 -12.01 -1.97
C ASP A 206 6.59 -11.08 -0.79
N VAL A 207 5.71 -11.09 0.19
CA VAL A 207 5.79 -10.24 1.37
C VAL A 207 6.34 -11.05 2.54
N VAL A 208 7.39 -10.55 3.20
CA VAL A 208 7.99 -11.19 4.37
C VAL A 208 7.64 -10.41 5.63
N PHE A 209 6.83 -11.03 6.48
CA PHE A 209 6.34 -10.48 7.74
C PHE A 209 7.26 -10.85 8.89
N GLU A 210 7.74 -9.83 9.60
CA GLU A 210 8.60 -9.97 10.78
C GLU A 210 7.81 -9.73 12.07
N LEU A 211 7.99 -10.63 13.05
CA LEU A 211 7.33 -10.52 14.35
C LEU A 211 7.86 -9.30 15.14
N GLN A 212 6.94 -8.43 15.56
CA GLN A 212 7.23 -7.27 16.39
C GLN A 212 7.34 -7.67 17.87
N LYS A 213 8.36 -7.16 18.56
CA LYS A 213 8.69 -7.48 19.96
C LYS A 213 8.39 -6.35 20.92
#